data_AF-A0A7Y5IUE6-F1
#
_entry.id   AF-A0A7Y5IUE6-F1
#
_cell.length_a   1.000
_cell.length_b   1.000
_cell.length_c   1.000
_cell.angle_alpha   90.00
_cell.angle_beta   90.00
_cell.angle_gamma   90.00
#
_symmetry.space_group_name_H-M   'P 1'
#
loop_
_entity.id
_entity.type
_entity.pdbx_description
1 polymer ?
#
loop_
_entity_poly.entity_id
_entity_poly.type
_entity_poly.pdbx_seq_one_letter_code
_entity_poly.pdbx_strand_id
1 'polypeptide(L)' 'YVRTGEPMDKAGAYAIQGGAANFVEKFHGSWSNIVGLPMEELQAHLARVM' A
#
# COMPACT_ATOMS: atom_id res chain seq x y z
N TYR A 1 6.28 16.60 -4.20
CA TYR A 1 5.22 15.68 -3.78
C TYR A 1 4.08 16.41 -3.09
N VAL A 2 4.27 17.00 -1.90
CA VAL A 2 3.20 17.72 -1.15
C VAL A 2 2.29 18.62 -1.99
N ARG A 3 2.85 19.44 -2.89
CA ARG A 3 2.06 20.34 -3.77
C ARG A 3 1.10 19.63 -4.73
N THR A 4 1.29 18.33 -5.03
CA THR A 4 0.39 17.57 -5.91
C THR A 4 -0.93 17.20 -5.23
N GLY A 5 -1.04 17.35 -3.91
CA GLY A 5 -2.21 16.92 -3.14
C GLY A 5 -2.28 15.40 -2.90
N GLU A 6 -1.45 14.60 -3.59
CA GLU A 6 -1.39 13.14 -3.44
C GLU A 6 -1.24 12.63 -1.99
N PRO A 7 -0.48 13.27 -1.07
CA PRO A 7 -0.39 12.75 0.30
C PRO A 7 -1.64 13.00 1.17
N MET A 8 -2.57 13.85 0.74
CA MET A 8 -3.60 14.40 1.63
C MET A 8 -4.69 13.40 2.01
N ASP A 9 -4.83 12.30 1.27
CA ASP A 9 -5.76 11.22 1.54
C ASP A 9 -5.07 9.94 2.04
N LYS A 10 -3.77 9.98 2.34
CA LYS A 10 -2.96 8.82 2.74
C LYS A 10 -2.56 8.88 4.20
N ALA A 11 -2.74 7.78 4.92
CA ALA A 11 -2.16 7.62 6.24
C ALA A 11 -0.63 7.77 6.16
N GLY A 12 -0.04 8.61 7.01
CA GLY A 12 1.40 8.88 6.99
C GLY A 12 1.87 9.86 5.90
N ALA A 13 0.96 10.46 5.13
CA ALA A 13 1.26 11.47 4.11
C ALA A 13 2.21 11.00 2.99
N TYR A 14 2.15 9.71 2.63
CA TYR A 14 2.75 9.18 1.41
C TYR A 14 2.04 7.89 0.97
N ALA A 15 2.23 7.52 -0.29
CA ALA A 15 1.89 6.19 -0.79
C ALA A 15 3.14 5.53 -1.38
N ILE A 16 3.28 4.22 -1.19
CA ILE A 16 4.34 3.42 -1.84
C ILE A 16 4.18 3.34 -3.36
N GLN A 17 2.99 3.70 -3.86
CA GLN A 17 2.66 3.88 -5.26
C GLN A 17 2.62 5.37 -5.61
N GLY A 18 2.81 5.71 -6.89
CA GLY A 18 2.71 7.10 -7.34
C GLY A 18 3.93 7.95 -7.03
N GLY A 19 3.71 9.24 -6.75
CA GLY A 19 4.78 10.25 -6.69
C GLY A 19 5.78 10.08 -5.54
N ALA A 20 5.44 9.25 -4.54
CA ALA A 20 6.31 8.92 -3.40
C ALA A 20 6.96 7.54 -3.52
N ALA A 21 6.75 6.78 -4.60
CA ALA A 21 7.37 5.46 -4.79
C ALA A 21 8.91 5.52 -4.67
N ASN A 22 9.52 6.58 -5.20
CA ASN A 22 10.97 6.80 -5.15
C ASN A 22 11.50 7.20 -3.76
N PHE A 23 10.63 7.45 -2.77
CA PHE A 23 11.04 7.76 -1.40
C PHE A 23 11.24 6.50 -0.56
N VAL A 24 10.71 5.35 -1.00
CA VAL A 24 10.74 4.11 -0.26
C VAL A 24 12.05 3.38 -0.55
N GLU A 25 12.97 3.38 0.42
CA GLU A 25 14.25 2.65 0.31
C GLU A 25 14.07 1.14 0.44
N LYS A 26 13.17 0.71 1.34
CA LYS A 26 12.83 -0.69 1.59
C LYS A 26 11.49 -0.80 2.32
N PHE A 27 10.82 -1.93 2.17
CA PHE A 27 9.69 -2.35 3.00
C PHE A 27 9.85 -3.83 3.37
N HIS A 28 9.16 -4.27 4.42
CA HIS A 28 9.13 -5.67 4.83
C HIS A 28 7.66 -6.10 4.99
N GLY A 29 7.31 -7.27 4.44
CA GLY A 29 5.95 -7.80 4.46
C GLY A 29 5.19 -7.56 3.14
N SER A 30 3.85 -7.60 3.20
CA SER A 30 2.98 -7.51 2.03
C SER A 30 2.87 -6.07 1.49
N TRP A 31 3.20 -5.89 0.21
CA TRP A 31 3.04 -4.63 -0.50
C TRP A 31 1.57 -4.24 -0.67
N SER A 32 0.70 -5.21 -0.96
CA SER A 32 -0.75 -5.00 -1.12
C SER A 32 -1.38 -4.53 0.20
N ASN A 33 -0.89 -5.03 1.33
CA ASN A 33 -1.29 -4.57 2.66
C ASN A 33 -0.89 -3.11 2.92
N ILE A 34 0.32 -2.69 2.51
CA ILE A 34 0.75 -1.28 2.60
C ILE A 34 -0.16 -0.38 1.75
N VAL A 35 -0.57 -0.85 0.57
CA VAL A 35 -1.53 -0.13 -0.29
C VAL A 35 -2.91 -0.02 0.36
N GLY A 36 -3.32 -1.04 1.12
CA GLY A 36 -4.52 -0.99 1.97
C GLY A 36 -5.32 -2.29 2.09
N LEU A 37 -4.94 -3.37 1.40
CA LEU A 37 -5.61 -4.66 1.50
C LEU A 37 -4.62 -5.82 1.27
N PRO A 38 -4.42 -6.73 2.24
CA PRO A 38 -3.53 -7.89 2.10
C PRO A 38 -4.14 -8.92 1.13
N MET A 39 -3.88 -8.75 -0.16
CA MET A 39 -4.52 -9.52 -1.23
C MET A 39 -4.17 -11.00 -1.18
N GLU A 40 -2.91 -11.33 -0.90
CA GLU A 40 -2.41 -12.70 -0.82
C GLU A 40 -3.09 -13.46 0.33
N GLU A 41 -3.18 -12.85 1.51
CA GLU A 41 -3.89 -13.40 2.66
C GLU A 41 -5.39 -13.49 2.40
N LEU A 42 -6.00 -12.43 1.85
CA LEU A 42 -7.42 -12.43 1.51
C LEU A 42 -7.77 -13.56 0.54
N GLN A 43 -6.96 -13.75 -0.51
CA GLN A 43 -7.15 -14.83 -1.46
C GLN A 43 -7.04 -16.20 -0.79
N ALA A 44 -6.05 -16.39 0.09
CA ALA A 44 -5.89 -17.62 0.85
C ALA A 44 -7.07 -17.88 1.80
N HIS A 45 -7.67 -16.84 2.39
CA HIS A 45 -8.86 -16.97 3.22
C HIS A 45 -10.11 -17.31 2.40
N LEU A 46 -10.33 -16.64 1.27
CA LEU A 46 -11.46 -16.91 0.38
C LEU A 46 -11.42 -18.34 -0.17
N ALA A 47 -10.23 -18.82 -0.56
CA ALA A 47 -10.05 -20.19 -1.05
C ALA A 47 -10.31 -21.28 0.01
N ARG A 48 -10.39 -20.93 1.30
CA ARG A 48 -10.70 -21.87 2.40
C ARG A 48 -12.19 -21.95 2.72
N VAL A 49 -12.97 -20.95 2.32
CA VAL A 49 -14.41 -20.86 2.61
C VAL A 49 -15.27 -21.14 1.38
N MET A 50 -14.65 -21.25 0.20
CA MET A 50 -15.24 -21.78 -1.03
C MET A 50 -15.02 -23.29 -1.10
#